data_AF-A0A1V6GUE5-F1
#
_entry.id   AF-A0A1V6GUE5-F1
#
_cell.length_a   1.000
_cell.length_b   1.000
_cell.length_c   1.000
_cell.angle_alpha   90.00
_cell.angle_beta   90.00
_cell.angle_gamma   90.00
#
_symmetry.space_group_name_H-M   'P 1'
#
loop_
_entity.id
_entity.type
_entity.pdbx_description
1 polymer ?
#
loop_
_entity_poly.entity_id
_entity_poly.type
_entity_poly.pdbx_seq_one_letter_code
_entity_poly.pdbx_strand_id
1 'polypeptide(L)'
;MVIAILGILGSALVVSVQSGYKQARQANCKSNLRQFGVALTIYRGEHDNRTPDWLSNLYPEYVDDRAMYVCRADSNGGRDRVRPEDFVAAIRDSSALDANKFRDNESNSDNTRNRAVECCSYFYEFSIASPGWGKDRFWPEGDYSTLNAYKNAQLTYGDENSGKDSAGNPLPYSASRIPIIRCYHHWRDMRLYGVAYVDRSSRRATKQYITLNVAYAGNVFVGPPWWEGTIHPGESRD
;
A
#
# COMPACT_ATOMS: atom_id res chain seq x y z
N MET A 1 -1.56 10.28 50.35
CA MET A 1 -1.28 8.92 49.82
C MET A 1 -2.28 8.49 48.75
N VAL A 2 -3.59 8.67 48.92
CA VAL A 2 -4.62 8.27 47.94
C VAL A 2 -4.48 8.97 46.57
N ILE A 3 -4.20 10.28 46.55
CA ILE A 3 -4.01 11.04 45.30
C ILE A 3 -2.83 10.48 44.47
N ALA A 4 -1.77 10.01 45.13
CA ALA A 4 -0.63 9.39 44.45
C ALA A 4 -1.01 8.04 43.82
N ILE A 5 -1.79 7.21 44.53
CA ILE A 5 -2.27 5.92 44.02
C ILE A 5 -3.24 6.12 42.84
N LEU A 6 -4.17 7.08 42.94
CA LEU A 6 -5.09 7.42 41.85
C LEU A 6 -4.35 7.98 40.62
N GLY A 7 -3.29 8.77 40.81
CA GLY A 7 -2.45 9.25 39.72
C GLY A 7 -1.70 8.12 39.00
N ILE A 8 -1.16 7.16 39.76
CA ILE A 8 -0.46 5.99 39.20
C ILE A 8 -1.45 5.11 38.43
N LEU A 9 -2.61 4.79 39.02
CA LEU A 9 -3.63 3.98 38.36
C LEU A 9 -4.20 4.68 37.12
N GLY A 10 -4.48 5.97 37.21
CA GLY A 10 -5.00 6.77 36.08
C GLY A 10 -4.03 6.82 34.90
N SER A 11 -2.73 7.01 35.16
CA SER A 11 -1.72 7.06 34.09
C SER A 11 -1.52 5.71 33.40
N ALA A 12 -1.51 4.59 34.14
CA ALA A 12 -1.44 3.25 33.57
C ALA A 12 -2.67 2.92 32.67
N LEU A 13 -3.87 3.33 33.11
CA LEU A 13 -5.11 3.14 32.33
C LEU A 13 -5.10 3.92 31.02
N VAL A 14 -4.64 5.17 31.02
CA VAL A 14 -4.54 6.00 29.80
C VAL A 14 -3.61 5.37 28.77
N VAL A 15 -2.43 4.90 29.18
CA VAL A 15 -1.48 4.24 28.28
C VAL A 15 -2.07 2.96 27.68
N SER A 16 -2.75 2.14 28.50
CA SER A 16 -3.41 0.92 28.04
C SER A 16 -4.50 1.22 27.01
N VAL A 17 -5.37 2.20 27.28
CA VAL A 17 -6.47 2.58 26.38
C VAL A 17 -5.97 3.12 25.04
N GLN A 18 -4.95 3.99 25.05
CA GLN A 18 -4.33 4.50 23.81
C GLN A 18 -3.74 3.38 22.96
N SER A 19 -3.05 2.42 23.60
CA SER A 19 -2.51 1.24 22.91
C SER A 19 -3.63 0.37 22.32
N GLY A 20 -4.75 0.22 23.02
CA GLY A 20 -5.93 -0.50 22.56
C GLY A 20 -6.58 0.14 21.34
N TYR A 21 -6.74 1.47 21.33
CA TYR A 21 -7.26 2.18 20.15
C TYR A 21 -6.35 2.03 18.93
N LYS A 22 -5.03 2.07 19.11
CA LYS A 22 -4.06 1.88 18.03
C LYS A 22 -4.20 0.49 17.40
N GLN A 23 -4.27 -0.55 18.23
CA GLN A 23 -4.49 -1.93 17.77
C GLN A 23 -5.86 -2.09 17.08
N ALA A 24 -6.92 -1.48 17.62
CA ALA A 24 -8.25 -1.51 17.02
C ALA A 24 -8.30 -0.85 15.63
N ARG A 25 -7.65 0.31 15.46
CA ARG A 25 -7.53 0.97 14.15
C ARG A 25 -6.77 0.10 13.16
N GLN A 26 -5.67 -0.51 13.59
CA GLN A 26 -4.88 -1.41 12.74
C GLN A 26 -5.68 -2.67 12.35
N ALA A 27 -6.42 -3.26 13.28
CA ALA A 27 -7.27 -4.41 13.02
C ALA A 27 -8.38 -4.07 12.02
N ASN A 28 -9.00 -2.89 12.16
CA ASN A 28 -9.99 -2.40 11.21
C ASN A 28 -9.38 -2.19 9.82
N CYS A 29 -8.22 -1.53 9.70
CA CYS A 29 -7.55 -1.36 8.41
C CYS A 29 -7.21 -2.71 7.75
N LYS A 30 -6.66 -3.67 8.50
CA LYS A 30 -6.41 -5.04 8.00
C LYS A 30 -7.70 -5.76 7.60
N SER A 31 -8.82 -5.50 8.28
CA SER A 31 -10.12 -6.05 7.91
C SER A 31 -10.60 -5.48 6.58
N ASN A 32 -10.55 -4.15 6.40
CA ASN A 32 -10.91 -3.50 5.14
C ASN A 32 -10.03 -4.01 3.99
N LEU A 33 -8.71 -4.10 4.20
CA LEU A 33 -7.78 -4.63 3.19
C LEU A 33 -8.10 -6.09 2.79
N ARG A 34 -8.52 -6.95 3.72
CA ARG A 34 -8.96 -8.32 3.39
C ARG A 34 -10.22 -8.30 2.54
N GLN A 35 -11.20 -7.49 2.92
CA GLN A 35 -12.45 -7.39 2.18
C GLN A 35 -12.22 -6.81 0.77
N PHE A 36 -11.36 -5.80 0.62
CA PHE A 36 -10.94 -5.33 -0.70
C PHE A 36 -10.21 -6.41 -1.51
N GLY A 37 -9.36 -7.21 -0.86
CA GLY A 37 -8.69 -8.35 -1.51
C GLY A 37 -9.71 -9.33 -2.10
N VAL A 38 -10.73 -9.70 -1.34
CA VAL A 38 -11.83 -10.56 -1.80
C VAL A 38 -12.61 -9.89 -2.93
N ALA A 39 -13.01 -8.63 -2.77
CA ALA A 39 -13.75 -7.86 -3.78
C ALA A 39 -12.99 -7.80 -5.12
N LEU A 40 -11.68 -7.52 -5.08
CA LEU A 40 -10.82 -7.51 -6.26
C LEU A 40 -10.69 -8.89 -6.91
N THR A 41 -10.65 -9.96 -6.12
CA THR A 41 -10.65 -11.33 -6.66
C THR A 41 -11.95 -11.64 -7.40
N ILE A 42 -13.11 -11.27 -6.84
CA ILE A 42 -14.41 -11.47 -7.47
C ILE A 42 -14.50 -10.64 -8.75
N TYR A 43 -14.21 -9.33 -8.68
CA TYR A 43 -14.17 -8.44 -9.84
C TYR A 43 -13.34 -9.02 -10.99
N ARG A 44 -12.11 -9.44 -10.70
CA ARG A 44 -11.22 -10.03 -11.71
C ARG A 44 -11.77 -11.32 -12.31
N GLY A 45 -12.46 -12.13 -11.50
CA GLY A 45 -13.14 -13.34 -11.98
C GLY A 45 -14.26 -13.05 -12.98
N GLU A 46 -14.91 -11.90 -12.88
CA GLU A 46 -16.03 -11.47 -13.73
C GLU A 46 -15.59 -10.55 -14.89
N HIS A 47 -14.36 -10.04 -14.85
CA HIS A 47 -13.84 -9.07 -15.82
C HIS A 47 -12.57 -9.54 -16.55
N ASP A 48 -12.48 -10.83 -16.90
CA ASP A 48 -11.36 -11.40 -17.68
C ASP A 48 -9.98 -11.13 -17.06
N ASN A 49 -9.87 -11.29 -15.73
CA ASN A 49 -8.70 -10.96 -14.93
C ASN A 49 -8.27 -9.48 -14.90
N ARG A 50 -9.02 -8.58 -15.54
CA ARG A 50 -8.77 -7.14 -15.46
C ARG A 50 -9.08 -6.64 -14.06
N THR A 51 -8.26 -5.71 -13.60
CA THR A 51 -8.51 -4.97 -12.36
C THR A 51 -9.29 -3.70 -12.68
N PRO A 52 -10.07 -3.14 -11.74
CA PRO A 52 -10.79 -1.90 -11.97
C PRO A 52 -9.82 -0.73 -12.22
N ASP A 53 -10.29 0.31 -12.91
CA ASP A 53 -9.48 1.49 -13.23
C ASP A 53 -9.08 2.29 -11.97
N TRP A 54 -9.96 2.31 -10.98
CA TRP A 54 -9.79 2.89 -9.65
C TRP A 54 -10.39 1.97 -8.58
N LEU A 55 -9.94 2.11 -7.34
CA LEU A 55 -10.48 1.32 -6.23
C LEU A 55 -11.96 1.65 -5.99
N SER A 56 -12.34 2.92 -6.20
CA SER A 56 -13.70 3.44 -6.10
C SER A 56 -14.67 2.77 -7.07
N ASN A 57 -14.20 2.20 -8.19
CA ASN A 57 -15.07 1.46 -9.11
C ASN A 57 -15.58 0.13 -8.54
N LEU A 58 -15.07 -0.34 -7.39
CA LEU A 58 -15.68 -1.47 -6.66
C LEU A 58 -17.00 -1.10 -6.00
N TYR A 59 -17.28 0.19 -5.78
CA TYR A 59 -18.53 0.66 -5.19
C TYR A 59 -19.62 0.81 -6.26
N PRO A 60 -20.89 0.46 -5.97
CA PRO A 60 -21.37 -0.24 -4.78
C PRO A 60 -21.38 -1.77 -4.92
N GLU A 61 -21.10 -2.31 -6.11
CA GLU A 61 -21.41 -3.70 -6.45
C GLU A 61 -20.57 -4.74 -5.68
N TYR A 62 -19.28 -4.46 -5.47
CA TYR A 62 -18.35 -5.35 -4.77
C TYR A 62 -18.04 -4.87 -3.35
N VAL A 63 -18.17 -3.56 -3.10
CA VAL A 63 -18.01 -2.92 -1.79
C VAL A 63 -19.09 -1.84 -1.66
N ASP A 64 -20.11 -2.10 -0.84
CA ASP A 64 -21.27 -1.22 -0.68
C ASP A 64 -21.13 -0.20 0.46
N ASP A 65 -20.19 -0.42 1.39
CA ASP A 65 -19.89 0.51 2.48
C ASP A 65 -18.76 1.48 2.11
N ARG A 66 -19.12 2.77 1.90
CA ARG A 66 -18.15 3.84 1.65
C ARG A 66 -17.14 4.02 2.80
N ALA A 67 -17.51 3.69 4.03
CA ALA A 67 -16.59 3.80 5.16
C ALA A 67 -15.38 2.86 5.03
N MET A 68 -15.46 1.80 4.21
CA MET A 68 -14.34 0.90 3.99
C MET A 68 -13.16 1.57 3.27
N TYR A 69 -13.43 2.57 2.43
CA TYR A 69 -12.43 3.33 1.68
C TYR A 69 -11.59 4.26 2.57
N VAL A 70 -12.03 4.50 3.81
CA VAL A 70 -11.33 5.36 4.76
C VAL A 70 -10.65 4.52 5.83
N CYS A 71 -9.35 4.72 6.01
CA CYS A 71 -8.61 4.13 7.10
C CYS A 71 -8.90 4.90 8.39
N ARG A 72 -9.29 4.22 9.48
CA ARG A 72 -9.54 4.89 10.78
C ARG A 72 -8.30 5.52 11.43
N ALA A 73 -7.10 5.23 10.91
CA ALA A 73 -5.86 5.90 11.33
C ALA A 73 -5.54 7.15 10.49
N ASP A 74 -6.27 7.39 9.40
CA ASP A 74 -6.16 8.59 8.60
C ASP A 74 -6.87 9.76 9.27
N SER A 75 -6.09 10.76 9.72
CA SER A 75 -6.63 11.97 10.35
C SER A 75 -7.42 12.85 9.39
N ASN A 76 -7.16 12.74 8.08
CA ASN A 76 -7.81 13.54 7.04
C ASN A 76 -8.99 12.81 6.41
N GLY A 77 -9.27 11.57 6.85
CA GLY A 77 -10.44 10.80 6.44
C GLY A 77 -10.53 10.55 4.94
N GLY A 78 -9.40 10.30 4.28
CA GLY A 78 -9.32 9.95 2.85
C GLY A 78 -9.38 11.12 1.88
N ARG A 79 -9.39 12.36 2.36
CA ARG A 79 -9.49 13.57 1.51
C ARG A 79 -8.17 14.15 1.05
N ASP A 80 -7.07 13.78 1.71
CA ASP A 80 -5.74 14.33 1.42
C ASP A 80 -4.88 13.33 0.62
N ARG A 81 -3.57 13.60 0.56
CA ARG A 81 -2.55 12.72 0.01
C ARG A 81 -2.58 11.34 0.65
N VAL A 82 -2.29 10.35 -0.18
CA VAL A 82 -2.27 8.93 0.18
C VAL A 82 -1.19 8.58 1.20
N ARG A 83 -0.07 9.31 1.18
CA ARG A 83 1.03 9.17 2.12
C ARG A 83 1.10 10.40 3.03
N PRO A 84 0.94 10.24 4.35
CA PRO A 84 1.06 11.37 5.27
C PRO A 84 2.37 12.14 5.11
N GLU A 85 2.33 13.47 5.22
CA GLU A 85 3.51 14.32 5.00
C GLU A 85 4.66 14.00 5.97
N ASP A 86 4.32 13.72 7.22
CA ASP A 86 5.26 13.30 8.25
C ASP A 86 5.87 11.91 7.97
N PHE A 87 5.14 11.01 7.32
CA PHE A 87 5.66 9.75 6.83
C PHE A 87 6.68 9.97 5.71
N VAL A 88 6.34 10.79 4.70
CA VAL A 88 7.21 11.11 3.57
C VAL A 88 8.52 11.74 4.05
N ALA A 89 8.44 12.70 4.98
CA ALA A 89 9.61 13.29 5.63
C ALA A 89 10.45 12.24 6.39
N ALA A 90 9.81 11.30 7.09
CA ALA A 90 10.49 10.29 7.88
C ALA A 90 11.23 9.24 7.02
N ILE A 91 10.72 8.90 5.84
CA ILE A 91 11.37 7.98 4.91
C ILE A 91 12.38 8.67 3.99
N ARG A 92 12.47 10.01 4.03
CA ARG A 92 13.31 10.83 3.15
C ARG A 92 13.10 10.51 1.68
N ASP A 93 11.84 10.24 1.32
CA ASP A 93 11.43 9.95 -0.05
C ASP A 93 10.84 11.22 -0.66
N SER A 94 11.06 11.41 -1.95
CA SER A 94 10.47 12.48 -2.75
C SER A 94 9.75 11.89 -3.97
N SER A 95 9.17 10.69 -3.84
CA SER A 95 8.56 10.00 -4.97
C SER A 95 7.29 10.68 -5.47
N ALA A 96 7.00 10.49 -6.75
CA ALA A 96 5.86 11.07 -7.47
C ALA A 96 4.49 10.69 -6.88
N LEU A 97 4.42 9.68 -6.01
CA LEU A 97 3.19 9.06 -5.50
C LEU A 97 2.30 10.00 -4.65
N ASP A 98 2.76 11.20 -4.31
CA ASP A 98 1.97 12.19 -3.56
C ASP A 98 1.14 13.12 -4.45
N ALA A 99 1.34 13.06 -5.77
CA ALA A 99 0.62 13.88 -6.73
C ALA A 99 -0.89 13.56 -6.74
N ASN A 100 -1.72 14.57 -7.01
CA ASN A 100 -3.19 14.42 -7.02
C ASN A 100 -3.67 13.34 -7.98
N LYS A 101 -2.95 13.11 -9.09
CA LYS A 101 -3.27 12.08 -10.08
C LYS A 101 -3.29 10.65 -9.54
N PHE A 102 -2.74 10.39 -8.36
CA PHE A 102 -2.70 9.05 -7.74
C PHE A 102 -3.80 8.84 -6.69
N ARG A 103 -4.58 9.87 -6.39
CA ARG A 103 -5.57 9.87 -5.31
C ARG A 103 -6.90 9.39 -5.86
N ASP A 104 -7.55 8.46 -5.18
CA ASP A 104 -8.89 7.99 -5.57
C ASP A 104 -9.96 8.69 -4.72
N ASN A 105 -9.96 10.02 -4.78
CA ASN A 105 -10.85 10.88 -3.98
C ASN A 105 -11.28 12.10 -4.80
N GLU A 106 -12.07 12.98 -4.20
CA GLU A 106 -12.64 14.16 -4.86
C GLU A 106 -11.60 15.11 -5.48
N SER A 107 -10.35 15.10 -4.99
CA SER A 107 -9.28 15.97 -5.47
C SER A 107 -8.68 15.54 -6.82
N ASN A 108 -8.97 14.33 -7.28
CA ASN A 108 -8.49 13.82 -8.57
C ASN A 108 -9.55 14.09 -9.66
N SER A 109 -9.21 14.83 -10.70
CA SER A 109 -10.15 15.20 -11.76
C SER A 109 -10.47 14.08 -12.76
N ASP A 110 -9.84 12.91 -12.67
CA ASP A 110 -10.13 11.76 -13.54
C ASP A 110 -11.62 11.37 -13.48
N ASN A 111 -12.23 11.13 -14.64
CA ASN A 111 -13.66 10.85 -14.79
C ASN A 111 -14.00 9.36 -14.82
N THR A 112 -13.00 8.47 -14.87
CA THR A 112 -13.19 7.01 -14.79
C THR A 112 -13.34 6.53 -13.34
N ARG A 113 -12.87 7.33 -12.38
CA ARG A 113 -13.15 7.20 -10.93
C ARG A 113 -14.66 7.18 -10.66
N ASN A 114 -15.09 6.37 -9.69
CA ASN A 114 -16.46 6.45 -9.21
C ASN A 114 -16.63 7.65 -8.25
N ARG A 115 -17.31 8.70 -8.72
CA ARG A 115 -17.51 9.95 -7.96
C ARG A 115 -18.41 9.81 -6.72
N ALA A 116 -19.11 8.69 -6.55
CA ALA A 116 -19.85 8.41 -5.31
C ALA A 116 -18.93 8.11 -4.12
N VAL A 117 -17.66 7.79 -4.38
CA VAL A 117 -16.60 7.66 -3.36
C VAL A 117 -15.78 8.94 -3.37
N GLU A 118 -16.08 9.83 -2.44
CA GLU A 118 -15.41 11.15 -2.33
C GLU A 118 -14.08 11.08 -1.56
N CYS A 119 -13.88 10.02 -0.78
CA CYS A 119 -12.78 9.87 0.17
C CYS A 119 -12.14 8.48 0.03
N CYS A 120 -10.80 8.41 -0.08
CA CYS A 120 -10.06 7.16 -0.06
C CYS A 120 -8.68 7.34 0.58
N SER A 121 -8.39 6.56 1.63
CA SER A 121 -7.10 6.58 2.34
C SER A 121 -6.06 5.61 1.75
N TYR A 122 -6.43 4.84 0.74
CA TYR A 122 -5.61 3.74 0.23
C TYR A 122 -4.96 4.11 -1.11
N PHE A 123 -3.71 3.69 -1.28
CA PHE A 123 -3.08 3.71 -2.60
C PHE A 123 -3.51 2.48 -3.38
N TYR A 124 -4.03 2.70 -4.58
CA TYR A 124 -4.34 1.63 -5.50
C TYR A 124 -3.26 1.55 -6.59
N GLU A 125 -2.39 0.55 -6.44
CA GLU A 125 -1.16 0.40 -7.25
C GLU A 125 -1.49 0.04 -8.71
N PHE A 126 -2.68 -0.48 -9.00
CA PHE A 126 -3.14 -0.91 -10.33
C PHE A 126 -4.12 0.07 -10.98
N SER A 127 -4.12 1.33 -10.53
CA SER A 127 -4.96 2.37 -11.13
C SER A 127 -4.57 2.70 -12.56
N ILE A 128 -5.43 3.41 -13.30
CA ILE A 128 -5.05 3.97 -14.60
C ILE A 128 -4.18 5.22 -14.50
N ALA A 129 -3.85 5.68 -13.29
CA ALA A 129 -3.02 6.86 -13.09
C ALA A 129 -1.70 6.74 -13.84
N SER A 130 -1.28 7.80 -14.54
CA SER A 130 0.00 7.77 -15.22
C SER A 130 1.16 7.76 -14.22
N PRO A 131 2.09 6.78 -14.28
CA PRO A 131 3.21 6.69 -13.35
C PRO A 131 4.13 7.91 -13.47
N GLY A 132 4.32 8.44 -14.68
CA GLY A 132 5.26 9.52 -14.96
C GLY A 132 6.72 9.05 -15.09
N TRP A 133 6.95 7.73 -15.15
CA TRP A 133 8.24 7.12 -15.47
C TRP A 133 8.11 6.19 -16.68
N GLY A 134 9.24 5.94 -17.36
CA GLY A 134 9.30 5.08 -18.56
C GLY A 134 9.28 3.58 -18.23
N LYS A 135 9.22 2.74 -19.27
CA LYS A 135 9.31 1.28 -19.14
C LYS A 135 10.67 0.85 -18.59
N ASP A 136 10.70 -0.30 -17.92
CA ASP A 136 11.97 -0.94 -17.60
C ASP A 136 12.68 -1.40 -18.89
N ARG A 137 14.01 -1.35 -18.90
CA ARG A 137 14.84 -1.75 -20.05
C ARG A 137 14.68 -3.22 -20.43
N PHE A 138 14.26 -4.07 -19.49
CA PHE A 138 14.07 -5.50 -19.70
C PHE A 138 12.70 -5.85 -20.30
N TRP A 139 11.80 -4.87 -20.44
CA TRP A 139 10.46 -5.09 -20.96
C TRP A 139 10.40 -4.98 -22.48
N PRO A 140 9.55 -5.79 -23.15
CA PRO A 140 9.29 -5.65 -24.58
C PRO A 140 8.70 -4.27 -24.92
N GLU A 141 8.62 -3.94 -26.20
CA GLU A 141 7.87 -2.76 -26.64
C GLU A 141 6.39 -2.92 -26.31
N GLY A 142 5.77 -1.85 -25.79
CA GLY A 142 4.41 -1.87 -25.31
C GLY A 142 3.99 -0.56 -24.65
N ASP A 143 2.69 -0.45 -24.33
CA ASP A 143 2.14 0.68 -23.58
C ASP A 143 2.22 0.42 -22.08
N TYR A 144 2.95 1.29 -21.38
CA TYR A 144 3.10 1.29 -19.91
C TYR A 144 2.73 2.66 -19.32
N SER A 145 1.85 3.39 -20.00
CA SER A 145 1.43 4.74 -19.65
C SER A 145 0.56 4.83 -18.40
N THR A 146 0.08 3.69 -17.89
CA THR A 146 -0.74 3.58 -16.68
C THR A 146 -0.04 2.73 -15.62
N LEU A 147 -0.33 3.02 -14.35
CA LEU A 147 0.13 2.18 -13.23
C LEU A 147 -0.34 0.74 -13.39
N ASN A 148 -1.56 0.53 -13.89
CA ASN A 148 -2.08 -0.78 -14.25
C ASN A 148 -1.17 -1.57 -15.18
N ALA A 149 -0.85 -0.99 -16.35
CA ALA A 149 -0.01 -1.63 -17.35
C ALA A 149 1.42 -1.85 -16.80
N TYR A 150 1.94 -0.87 -16.06
CA TYR A 150 3.25 -0.96 -15.42
C TYR A 150 3.32 -2.11 -14.39
N LYS A 151 2.30 -2.26 -13.54
CA LYS A 151 2.24 -3.34 -12.55
C LYS A 151 2.03 -4.71 -13.16
N ASN A 152 1.23 -4.81 -14.22
CA ASN A 152 1.08 -6.06 -14.96
C ASN A 152 2.42 -6.46 -15.64
N ALA A 153 3.22 -5.49 -16.08
CA ALA A 153 4.56 -5.74 -16.58
C ALA A 153 5.51 -6.24 -15.48
N GLN A 154 5.49 -5.63 -14.29
CA GLN A 154 6.22 -6.12 -13.12
C GLN A 154 5.81 -7.58 -12.77
N LEU A 155 4.51 -7.89 -12.80
CA LEU A 155 3.98 -9.25 -12.59
C LEU A 155 4.47 -10.25 -13.63
N THR A 156 4.66 -9.83 -14.88
CA THR A 156 4.93 -10.72 -16.02
C THR A 156 6.43 -10.89 -16.26
N TYR A 157 7.20 -9.82 -16.11
CA TYR A 157 8.60 -9.75 -16.52
C TYR A 157 9.56 -9.45 -15.37
N GLY A 158 9.07 -8.99 -14.23
CA GLY A 158 9.94 -8.46 -13.17
C GLY A 158 10.47 -7.07 -13.54
N ASP A 159 11.54 -6.61 -12.90
CA ASP A 159 12.24 -5.36 -13.23
C ASP A 159 13.67 -5.38 -12.70
N GLU A 160 14.41 -4.28 -12.84
CA GLU A 160 15.78 -4.20 -12.34
C GLU A 160 15.97 -4.50 -10.84
N ASN A 161 14.91 -4.38 -10.04
CA ASN A 161 14.93 -4.59 -8.59
C ASN A 161 14.47 -6.00 -8.20
N SER A 162 13.96 -6.80 -9.14
CA SER A 162 13.56 -8.17 -8.87
C SER A 162 14.76 -9.11 -8.81
N GLY A 163 14.56 -10.30 -8.23
CA GLY A 163 15.57 -11.37 -8.29
C GLY A 163 15.87 -11.72 -9.74
N LYS A 164 17.06 -12.26 -10.04
CA LYS A 164 17.47 -12.58 -11.40
C LYS A 164 17.65 -14.07 -11.61
N ASP A 165 17.39 -14.55 -12.81
CA ASP A 165 17.76 -15.89 -13.24
C ASP A 165 19.29 -16.03 -13.43
N SER A 166 19.75 -17.23 -13.76
CA SER A 166 21.17 -17.49 -14.01
C SER A 166 21.74 -16.75 -15.23
N ALA A 167 20.89 -16.27 -16.14
CA ALA A 167 21.27 -15.47 -17.29
C ALA A 167 21.26 -13.96 -16.97
N GLY A 168 20.87 -13.57 -15.75
CA GLY A 168 20.80 -12.18 -15.32
C GLY A 168 19.51 -11.46 -15.72
N ASN A 169 18.51 -12.17 -16.24
CA ASN A 169 17.21 -11.59 -16.55
C ASN A 169 16.38 -11.43 -15.28
N PRO A 170 15.61 -10.33 -15.12
CA PRO A 170 14.65 -10.18 -14.05
C PRO A 170 13.66 -11.35 -13.97
N LEU A 171 13.36 -11.77 -12.75
CA LEU A 171 12.32 -12.74 -12.45
C LEU A 171 10.99 -12.00 -12.23
N PRO A 172 9.88 -12.56 -12.74
CA PRO A 172 8.55 -12.01 -12.50
C PRO A 172 8.20 -11.93 -11.02
N TYR A 173 7.52 -10.86 -10.60
CA TYR A 173 7.07 -10.77 -9.21
C TYR A 173 5.94 -11.75 -8.95
N SER A 174 6.00 -12.43 -7.79
CA SER A 174 4.89 -13.24 -7.31
C SER A 174 3.65 -12.37 -7.07
N ALA A 175 2.49 -12.84 -7.53
CA ALA A 175 1.19 -12.27 -7.24
C ALA A 175 0.92 -12.12 -5.73
N SER A 176 1.54 -12.95 -4.89
CA SER A 176 1.40 -12.89 -3.42
C SER A 176 2.33 -11.86 -2.76
N ARG A 177 3.19 -11.18 -3.54
CA ARG A 177 4.19 -10.22 -3.05
C ARG A 177 3.97 -8.81 -3.60
N ILE A 178 3.51 -8.68 -4.84
CA ILE A 178 3.23 -7.36 -5.41
C ILE A 178 1.97 -6.77 -4.76
N PRO A 179 2.03 -5.58 -4.13
CA PRO A 179 0.87 -4.95 -3.53
C PRO A 179 -0.09 -4.43 -4.62
N ILE A 180 -1.39 -4.65 -4.43
CA ILE A 180 -2.45 -4.01 -5.23
C ILE A 180 -3.09 -2.85 -4.48
N ILE A 181 -3.21 -2.95 -3.14
CA ILE A 181 -3.66 -1.84 -2.28
C ILE A 181 -2.67 -1.66 -1.14
N ARG A 182 -2.37 -0.40 -0.81
CA ARG A 182 -1.45 -0.05 0.29
C ARG A 182 -2.04 1.02 1.18
N CYS A 183 -1.84 0.85 2.49
CA CYS A 183 -2.16 1.84 3.51
C CYS A 183 -0.87 2.32 4.19
N TYR A 184 -0.70 3.65 4.22
CA TYR A 184 0.47 4.30 4.80
C TYR A 184 0.20 4.88 6.19
N HIS A 185 -1.04 4.92 6.67
CA HIS A 185 -1.40 5.57 7.94
C HIS A 185 -0.96 4.81 9.21
N HIS A 186 -0.52 3.56 9.05
CA HIS A 186 -0.05 2.69 10.14
C HIS A 186 1.47 2.65 10.28
N TRP A 187 2.19 3.57 9.65
CA TRP A 187 3.64 3.55 9.53
C TRP A 187 4.41 3.61 10.86
N ARG A 188 3.81 4.19 11.90
CA ARG A 188 4.37 4.26 13.28
C ARG A 188 3.98 3.08 14.16
N ASP A 189 3.26 2.09 13.64
CA ASP A 189 2.73 1.02 14.47
C ASP A 189 3.79 0.05 14.94
N MET A 190 4.78 -0.19 14.09
CA MET A 190 5.92 -1.04 14.36
C MET A 190 7.06 -0.73 13.38
N ARG A 191 8.16 -1.46 13.50
CA ARG A 191 9.25 -1.48 12.54
C ARG A 191 9.47 -2.92 12.08
N LEU A 192 9.88 -3.09 10.82
CA LEU A 192 10.31 -4.38 10.28
C LEU A 192 11.69 -4.26 9.63
N TYR A 193 12.36 -5.38 9.40
CA TYR A 193 13.58 -5.38 8.59
C TYR A 193 13.22 -5.40 7.11
N GLY A 194 13.80 -4.48 6.36
CA GLY A 194 13.61 -4.32 4.92
C GLY A 194 14.72 -3.45 4.33
N VAL A 195 14.80 -3.41 3.01
CA VAL A 195 15.71 -2.52 2.29
C VAL A 195 14.99 -1.21 2.01
N ALA A 196 15.66 -0.08 2.25
CA ALA A 196 15.14 1.23 1.85
C ALA A 196 15.40 1.46 0.35
N TYR A 197 14.58 2.27 -0.32
CA TYR A 197 14.80 2.59 -1.74
C TYR A 197 16.19 3.18 -2.03
N VAL A 198 16.70 3.99 -1.10
CA VAL A 198 18.05 4.60 -1.18
C VAL A 198 19.18 3.56 -1.10
N ASP A 199 18.90 2.39 -0.50
CA ASP A 199 19.83 1.28 -0.34
C ASP A 199 19.57 0.15 -1.35
N ARG A 200 18.73 0.38 -2.38
CA ARG A 200 18.32 -0.67 -3.33
C ARG A 200 19.50 -1.40 -4.00
N SER A 201 20.57 -0.67 -4.31
CA SER A 201 21.76 -1.23 -4.95
C SER A 201 22.64 -2.03 -3.99
N SER A 202 22.73 -1.63 -2.72
CA SER A 202 23.50 -2.34 -1.70
C SER A 202 22.74 -3.53 -1.11
N ARG A 203 21.41 -3.58 -1.30
CA ARG A 203 20.49 -4.57 -0.72
C ARG A 203 20.57 -4.65 0.80
N ARG A 204 21.14 -3.63 1.46
CA ARG A 204 21.37 -3.63 2.91
C ARG A 204 20.05 -3.56 3.68
N ALA A 205 19.78 -4.60 4.47
CA ALA A 205 18.60 -4.66 5.33
C ALA A 205 18.74 -3.77 6.58
N THR A 206 17.77 -2.90 6.81
CA THR A 206 17.71 -2.04 8.01
C THR A 206 16.29 -1.99 8.60
N LYS A 207 16.12 -1.39 9.79
CA LYS A 207 14.78 -1.24 10.39
C LYS A 207 14.00 -0.15 9.66
N GLN A 208 12.97 -0.56 8.92
CA GLN A 208 12.09 0.29 8.13
C GLN A 208 10.77 0.57 8.87
N TYR A 209 10.14 1.69 8.52
CA TYR A 209 8.71 1.91 8.80
C TYR A 209 7.87 0.86 8.07
N ILE A 210 6.57 0.82 8.32
CA ILE A 210 5.69 -0.18 7.70
C ILE A 210 4.61 0.42 6.81
N THR A 211 4.12 -0.39 5.88
CA THR A 211 2.85 -0.22 5.20
C THR A 211 2.03 -1.49 5.41
N LEU A 212 0.71 -1.34 5.49
CA LEU A 212 -0.21 -2.47 5.46
C LEU A 212 -0.70 -2.63 4.04
N ASN A 213 -0.59 -3.82 3.48
CA ASN A 213 -0.85 -4.05 2.07
C ASN A 213 -1.75 -5.26 1.88
N VAL A 214 -2.45 -5.29 0.75
CA VAL A 214 -2.97 -6.53 0.18
C VAL A 214 -2.23 -6.79 -1.13
N ALA A 215 -1.79 -8.02 -1.32
CA ALA A 215 -1.13 -8.44 -2.55
C ALA A 215 -2.14 -8.66 -3.67
N TYR A 216 -1.68 -8.70 -4.92
CA TYR A 216 -2.50 -9.01 -6.08
C TYR A 216 -3.24 -10.36 -5.96
N ALA A 217 -2.66 -11.33 -5.24
CA ALA A 217 -3.29 -12.62 -4.91
C ALA A 217 -4.31 -12.56 -3.75
N GLY A 218 -4.54 -11.39 -3.15
CA GLY A 218 -5.54 -11.18 -2.08
C GLY A 218 -5.03 -11.38 -0.65
N ASN A 219 -3.79 -11.87 -0.45
CA ASN A 219 -3.23 -12.01 0.90
C ASN A 219 -2.82 -10.64 1.49
N VAL A 220 -3.19 -10.40 2.75
CA VAL A 220 -2.76 -9.19 3.49
C VAL A 220 -1.38 -9.42 4.11
N PHE A 221 -0.49 -8.46 3.93
CA PHE A 221 0.87 -8.52 4.47
C PHE A 221 1.36 -7.14 4.94
N VAL A 222 2.39 -7.16 5.78
CA VAL A 222 3.10 -5.95 6.24
C VAL A 222 4.41 -5.85 5.47
N GLY A 223 4.71 -4.69 4.89
CA GLY A 223 5.92 -4.46 4.09
C GLY A 223 6.58 -3.13 4.40
N PRO A 224 7.83 -2.89 3.95
CA PRO A 224 8.48 -1.60 4.06
C PRO A 224 7.87 -0.56 3.09
N PRO A 225 8.21 0.74 3.23
CA PRO A 225 7.74 1.80 2.34
C PRO A 225 8.04 1.55 0.86
N TRP A 226 9.22 1.00 0.57
CA TRP A 226 9.55 0.48 -0.76
C TRP A 226 9.30 -1.02 -0.76
N TRP A 227 8.19 -1.45 -1.37
CA TRP A 227 7.68 -2.81 -1.22
C TRP A 227 8.61 -3.89 -1.80
N GLU A 228 9.41 -3.57 -2.83
CA GLU A 228 10.45 -4.44 -3.42
C GLU A 228 11.65 -4.66 -2.46
N GLY A 229 11.74 -3.84 -1.40
CA GLY A 229 12.68 -4.01 -0.30
C GLY A 229 12.22 -4.99 0.77
N THR A 230 11.10 -5.68 0.59
CA THR A 230 10.64 -6.72 1.55
C THR A 230 11.66 -7.85 1.60
N ILE A 231 12.00 -8.30 2.81
CA ILE A 231 12.87 -9.47 3.01
C ILE A 231 11.97 -10.70 3.17
N HIS A 232 12.23 -11.73 2.39
CA HIS A 232 11.46 -12.97 2.38
C HIS A 232 12.17 -14.11 3.13
N PRO A 233 11.42 -15.12 3.61
CA PRO A 233 12.03 -16.30 4.22
C PRO A 233 13.06 -16.94 3.27
N GLY A 234 14.29 -17.11 3.76
CA GLY A 234 15.41 -17.64 2.97
C GLY A 234 16.35 -16.58 2.39
N GLU A 235 16.01 -15.29 2.44
CA GLU A 235 16.91 -14.20 2.06
C GLU A 235 17.79 -13.79 3.25
N SER A 236 19.10 -13.69 3.04
CA SER A 236 20.06 -13.31 4.09
C SER A 236 19.95 -11.84 4.46
N ARG A 237 20.29 -11.51 5.71
CA ARG A 237 20.27 -10.14 6.25
C ARG A 237 21.59 -9.39 6.01
N ASP A 238 22.52 -10.03 5.29
CA ASP A 238 23.93 -9.67 5.18
C ASP A 238 24.27 -9.20 3.77
#